data_AF-A0A3A4PUG0-F1
#
_entry.id   AF-A0A3A4PUG0-F1
#
_cell.length_a   1.000
_cell.length_b   1.000
_cell.length_c   1.000
_cell.angle_alpha   90.00
_cell.angle_beta   90.00
_cell.angle_gamma   90.00
#
_symmetry.space_group_name_H-M   'P 1'
#
loop_
_entity.id
_entity.type
_entity.pdbx_description
1 polymer ?
#
loop_
_entity_poly.entity_id
_entity_poly.type
_entity_poly.pdbx_seq_one_letter_code
_entity_poly.pdbx_strand_id
1 'polypeptide(L)'
;MESRKKPSLLLALVSIMSLLVILLTCIHLAGCGVNIYDPSQTCDGYTLICKDNAAHLLDMNGNAVKTWNINSYPAKMFPDGSVMGQGGFGEARLELSELVQYSWDGTLIWRFSDWEVVGGESTARVHHDFQRDGNPVGYYAPGQLPQSDSKVLVLAKSDVLDPEISDRPLMDDIVYEVDWGTQDATLLWQASDHFGELGFSATAKQLVSSHAGDYLHINSVSRIGPNRWYDPETGEGDPRFHPDNLIMDAREANIIWIVNMAESTGYEVGEIVWRVGPDYSAGTPEGDKLGQIIGQHHAHMIPEGLPGAGNILVFDNGGAAGYPLQFRWASRILEFDPTTLDLVWKYESPNFFSFYISSAQRLPNGNTLIDEGSTGRVFEVTPTGEIVWEYVDGTGIQALGRVYRAYRIPPEWVPGNPGGYTPWSELYEEPEAGEVTPPNEESEAGADDAMNEPEPQNPPQELEEPLTVPV
;
A
#
# COMPACT_ATOMS: atom_id res chain seq x y z
N MET A 1 -74.67 10.53 2.37
CA MET A 1 -73.99 9.80 3.46
C MET A 1 -72.71 9.23 2.87
N GLU A 2 -71.68 10.06 2.71
CA GLU A 2 -70.39 9.65 2.13
C GLU A 2 -69.52 9.04 3.23
N SER A 3 -69.22 7.74 3.13
CA SER A 3 -68.25 7.11 4.01
C SER A 3 -66.84 7.37 3.48
N ARG A 4 -66.07 8.18 4.22
CA ARG A 4 -64.62 8.31 4.03
C ARG A 4 -64.00 6.95 4.35
N LYS A 5 -63.52 6.24 3.34
CA LYS A 5 -62.67 5.06 3.51
C LYS A 5 -61.37 5.50 4.21
N LYS A 6 -61.15 5.04 5.44
CA LYS A 6 -59.87 5.20 6.12
C LYS A 6 -58.81 4.43 5.32
N PRO A 7 -57.63 5.02 5.04
CA PRO A 7 -56.54 4.29 4.41
C PRO A 7 -56.18 3.07 5.28
N SER A 8 -55.98 1.92 4.66
CA SER A 8 -55.65 0.68 5.37
C SER A 8 -54.31 0.84 6.09
N LEU A 9 -54.22 0.36 7.33
CA LEU A 9 -53.03 0.38 8.17
C LEU A 9 -51.77 -0.16 7.43
N LEU A 10 -52.00 -1.08 6.49
CA LEU A 10 -50.97 -1.66 5.62
C LEU A 10 -50.33 -0.62 4.67
N LEU A 11 -51.11 0.32 4.11
CA LEU A 11 -50.59 1.36 3.21
C LEU A 11 -49.72 2.39 3.97
N ALA A 12 -50.09 2.66 5.23
CA ALA A 12 -49.33 3.54 6.12
C ALA A 12 -48.01 2.88 6.56
N LEU A 13 -48.01 1.59 6.89
CA LEU A 13 -46.81 0.81 7.22
C LEU A 13 -45.83 0.71 6.05
N VAL A 14 -46.33 0.47 4.83
CA VAL A 14 -45.49 0.46 3.62
C VAL A 14 -44.89 1.85 3.38
N SER A 15 -45.66 2.93 3.52
CA SER A 15 -45.13 4.29 3.36
C SER A 15 -44.08 4.66 4.42
N ILE A 16 -44.25 4.23 5.67
CA ILE A 16 -43.28 4.46 6.75
C ILE A 16 -42.00 3.66 6.49
N MET A 17 -42.11 2.40 6.07
CA MET A 17 -40.94 1.61 5.68
C MET A 17 -40.22 2.20 4.47
N SER A 18 -40.94 2.69 3.46
CA SER A 18 -40.34 3.37 2.31
C SER A 18 -39.64 4.67 2.71
N LEU A 19 -40.22 5.47 3.61
CA LEU A 19 -39.57 6.67 4.14
C LEU A 19 -38.33 6.32 4.97
N LEU A 20 -38.37 5.25 5.77
CA LEU A 20 -37.24 4.80 6.57
C LEU A 20 -36.10 4.30 5.69
N VAL A 21 -36.41 3.56 4.63
CA VAL A 21 -35.42 3.13 3.63
C VAL A 21 -34.84 4.35 2.91
N ILE A 22 -35.66 5.29 2.43
CA ILE A 22 -35.17 6.52 1.80
C ILE A 22 -34.29 7.32 2.77
N LEU A 23 -34.67 7.47 4.04
CA LEU A 23 -33.88 8.17 5.04
C LEU A 23 -32.55 7.45 5.33
N LEU A 24 -32.55 6.12 5.45
CA LEU A 24 -31.34 5.32 5.64
C LEU A 24 -30.42 5.35 4.41
N THR A 25 -30.97 5.35 3.20
CA THR A 25 -30.23 5.53 1.94
C THR A 25 -29.65 6.94 1.84
N CYS A 26 -30.42 7.98 2.20
CA CYS A 26 -29.93 9.35 2.23
C CYS A 26 -28.85 9.57 3.29
N ILE A 27 -28.93 8.91 4.45
CA ILE A 27 -27.88 8.95 5.48
C ILE A 27 -26.63 8.19 5.01
N HIS A 28 -26.78 7.05 4.33
CA HIS A 28 -25.64 6.34 3.73
C HIS A 28 -24.94 7.19 2.67
N LEU A 29 -25.69 7.89 1.81
CA LEU A 29 -25.13 8.74 0.76
C LEU A 29 -24.56 10.08 1.28
N ALA A 30 -24.86 10.48 2.51
CA ALA A 30 -24.49 11.80 3.05
C ALA A 30 -23.00 11.96 3.39
N GLY A 31 -22.18 10.91 3.21
CA GLY A 31 -20.73 10.97 3.39
C GLY A 31 -19.94 10.27 2.27
N CYS A 32 -20.57 10.04 1.11
CA CYS A 32 -19.96 9.41 -0.05
C CYS A 32 -19.52 10.45 -1.08
N GLY A 33 -18.44 10.16 -1.81
CA GLY A 33 -17.82 11.13 -2.70
C GLY A 33 -16.81 12.00 -1.95
N VAL A 34 -16.57 13.21 -2.46
CA VAL A 34 -15.61 14.13 -1.85
C VAL A 34 -16.25 14.89 -0.70
N ASN A 35 -15.73 14.68 0.51
CA ASN A 35 -16.21 15.30 1.74
C ASN A 35 -15.39 16.54 2.13
N ILE A 36 -14.10 16.54 1.80
CA ILE A 36 -13.14 17.61 2.07
C ILE A 36 -12.38 17.89 0.78
N TYR A 37 -12.21 19.16 0.44
CA TYR A 37 -11.35 19.59 -0.65
C TYR A 37 -10.94 21.05 -0.46
N ASP A 38 -9.67 21.27 -0.08
CA ASP A 38 -9.01 22.56 -0.07
C ASP A 38 -7.99 22.65 -1.22
N PRO A 39 -8.36 23.23 -2.38
CA PRO A 39 -7.47 23.31 -3.54
C PRO A 39 -6.25 24.21 -3.32
N SER A 40 -6.19 24.98 -2.23
CA SER A 40 -5.00 25.79 -1.91
C SER A 40 -3.88 24.98 -1.24
N GLN A 41 -4.20 23.79 -0.74
CA GLN A 41 -3.27 22.92 -0.02
C GLN A 41 -3.16 21.52 -0.61
N THR A 42 -4.12 21.11 -1.44
CA THR A 42 -4.17 19.79 -2.07
C THR A 42 -3.24 19.69 -3.28
N CYS A 43 -2.62 18.53 -3.49
CA CYS A 43 -1.80 18.24 -4.67
C CYS A 43 -2.68 17.89 -5.89
N ASP A 44 -3.35 18.88 -6.47
CA ASP A 44 -4.35 18.67 -7.52
C ASP A 44 -3.88 17.79 -8.68
N GLY A 45 -4.75 16.87 -9.10
CA GLY A 45 -4.51 15.92 -10.17
C GLY A 45 -5.69 14.98 -10.37
N TYR A 46 -5.40 13.71 -10.64
CA TYR A 46 -6.43 12.67 -10.71
C TYR A 46 -6.16 11.56 -9.72
N THR A 47 -7.18 10.95 -9.14
CA THR A 47 -6.97 9.83 -8.20
C THR A 47 -7.38 8.52 -8.86
N LEU A 48 -6.42 7.64 -9.08
CA LEU A 48 -6.66 6.27 -9.56
C LEU A 48 -6.98 5.39 -8.35
N ILE A 49 -8.14 4.74 -8.37
CA ILE A 49 -8.58 3.79 -7.35
C ILE A 49 -8.99 2.45 -7.98
N CYS A 50 -8.78 1.36 -7.25
CA CYS A 50 -9.20 0.03 -7.67
C CYS A 50 -10.32 -0.51 -6.78
N LYS A 51 -11.53 -0.69 -7.32
CA LYS A 51 -12.68 -1.25 -6.60
C LYS A 51 -13.59 -2.03 -7.55
N ASP A 52 -14.41 -2.94 -7.01
CA ASP A 52 -15.46 -3.65 -7.75
C ASP A 52 -14.96 -4.29 -9.07
N ASN A 53 -13.73 -4.83 -9.10
CA ASN A 53 -13.04 -5.35 -10.30
C ASN A 53 -12.88 -4.34 -11.44
N ALA A 54 -12.69 -3.07 -11.09
CA ALA A 54 -12.40 -2.00 -12.03
C ALA A 54 -11.36 -1.02 -11.48
N ALA A 55 -10.59 -0.43 -12.39
CA ALA A 55 -9.76 0.74 -12.11
C ALA A 55 -10.55 1.99 -12.50
N HIS A 56 -10.71 2.93 -11.57
CA HIS A 56 -11.41 4.19 -11.79
C HIS A 56 -10.43 5.35 -11.63
N LEU A 57 -10.36 6.21 -12.63
CA LEU A 57 -9.68 7.49 -12.53
C LEU A 57 -10.72 8.55 -12.17
N LEU A 58 -10.54 9.18 -11.01
CA LEU A 58 -11.42 10.20 -10.47
C LEU A 58 -10.79 11.59 -10.66
N ASP A 59 -11.61 12.58 -10.97
CA ASP A 59 -11.23 13.98 -10.79
C ASP A 59 -11.22 14.36 -9.29
N MET A 60 -10.71 15.54 -8.95
CA MET A 60 -10.64 16.02 -7.56
C MET A 60 -12.01 16.27 -6.90
N ASN A 61 -13.09 16.29 -7.69
CA ASN A 61 -14.47 16.37 -7.18
C ASN A 61 -15.11 14.97 -7.00
N GLY A 62 -14.34 13.89 -7.23
CA GLY A 62 -14.79 12.51 -7.10
C GLY A 62 -15.58 11.97 -8.27
N ASN A 63 -15.64 12.68 -9.41
CA ASN A 63 -16.31 12.17 -10.61
C ASN A 63 -15.35 11.23 -11.36
N ALA A 64 -15.84 10.06 -11.75
CA ALA A 64 -15.08 9.17 -12.62
C ALA A 64 -14.92 9.79 -14.01
N VAL A 65 -13.68 10.08 -14.41
CA VAL A 65 -13.33 10.54 -15.76
C VAL A 65 -13.05 9.37 -16.70
N LYS A 66 -12.59 8.24 -16.15
CA LYS A 66 -12.34 7.01 -16.90
C LYS A 66 -12.49 5.79 -16.01
N THR A 67 -12.84 4.66 -16.63
CA THR A 67 -12.90 3.36 -15.96
C THR A 67 -12.41 2.27 -16.92
N TRP A 68 -11.64 1.32 -16.39
CA TRP A 68 -11.15 0.14 -17.11
C TRP A 68 -11.58 -1.13 -16.37
N ASN A 69 -11.82 -2.18 -17.13
CA ASN A 69 -12.13 -3.51 -16.60
C ASN A 69 -10.84 -4.23 -16.21
N ILE A 70 -10.30 -3.86 -15.05
CA ILE A 70 -9.06 -4.38 -14.46
C ILE A 70 -9.38 -4.82 -13.04
N ASN A 71 -8.94 -6.01 -12.64
CA ASN A 71 -9.20 -6.53 -11.31
C ASN A 71 -8.50 -5.69 -10.23
N SER A 72 -9.06 -5.64 -9.03
CA SER A 72 -8.73 -4.68 -7.99
C SER A 72 -7.46 -5.03 -7.19
N TYR A 73 -6.38 -5.47 -7.84
CA TYR A 73 -5.07 -5.71 -7.22
C TYR A 73 -4.00 -4.99 -8.05
N PRO A 74 -3.28 -4.04 -7.44
CA PRO A 74 -3.42 -2.61 -7.75
C PRO A 74 -3.31 -2.28 -9.25
N ALA A 75 -3.97 -1.21 -9.70
CA ALA A 75 -3.72 -0.66 -11.02
C ALA A 75 -2.69 0.46 -10.95
N LYS A 76 -1.86 0.58 -11.99
CA LYS A 76 -0.84 1.62 -12.14
C LYS A 76 -1.00 2.26 -13.51
N MET A 77 -1.10 3.59 -13.52
CA MET A 77 -1.20 4.38 -14.75
C MET A 77 0.19 4.85 -15.18
N PHE A 78 0.39 5.00 -16.48
CA PHE A 78 1.66 5.38 -17.08
C PHE A 78 1.58 6.74 -17.81
N PRO A 79 2.74 7.39 -18.11
CA PRO A 79 2.76 8.70 -18.76
C PRO A 79 2.05 8.77 -20.11
N ASP A 80 1.93 7.66 -20.84
CA ASP A 80 1.22 7.58 -22.12
C ASP A 80 -0.31 7.46 -21.98
N GLY A 81 -0.83 7.49 -20.75
CA GLY A 81 -2.24 7.35 -20.43
C GLY A 81 -2.76 5.91 -20.42
N SER A 82 -1.89 4.92 -20.66
CA SER A 82 -2.24 3.52 -20.47
C SER A 82 -2.26 3.14 -18.99
N VAL A 83 -2.98 2.08 -18.66
CA VAL A 83 -3.10 1.56 -17.30
C VAL A 83 -2.85 0.06 -17.32
N MET A 84 -2.07 -0.40 -16.36
CA MET A 84 -1.80 -1.81 -16.13
C MET A 84 -2.39 -2.25 -14.80
N GLY A 85 -2.78 -3.50 -14.73
CA GLY A 85 -3.14 -4.15 -13.49
C GLY A 85 -3.26 -5.65 -13.71
N GLN A 86 -4.06 -6.28 -12.88
CA GLN A 86 -4.22 -7.73 -12.88
C GLN A 86 -5.58 -8.14 -13.46
N GLY A 87 -5.67 -9.36 -13.96
CA GLY A 87 -6.87 -9.90 -14.61
C GLY A 87 -7.05 -11.39 -14.37
N GLY A 88 -8.08 -11.95 -14.99
CA GLY A 88 -8.46 -13.35 -14.80
C GLY A 88 -9.02 -13.65 -13.41
N PHE A 89 -9.20 -14.94 -13.13
CA PHE A 89 -9.67 -15.45 -11.84
C PHE A 89 -8.66 -16.47 -11.34
N GLY A 90 -8.01 -16.20 -10.21
CA GLY A 90 -7.30 -17.24 -9.45
C GLY A 90 -8.27 -18.00 -8.57
N GLU A 91 -8.05 -19.31 -8.41
CA GLU A 91 -8.82 -20.12 -7.47
C GLU A 91 -8.47 -19.72 -6.04
N ALA A 92 -9.41 -19.13 -5.30
CA ALA A 92 -9.48 -19.04 -3.82
C ALA A 92 -8.23 -18.57 -3.02
N ARG A 93 -7.15 -18.10 -3.67
CA ARG A 93 -5.82 -17.88 -3.08
C ARG A 93 -5.29 -16.45 -3.18
N LEU A 94 -6.19 -15.48 -3.46
CA LEU A 94 -5.85 -14.05 -3.59
C LEU A 94 -4.79 -13.73 -4.66
N GLU A 95 -4.49 -14.69 -5.54
CA GLU A 95 -3.66 -14.51 -6.73
C GLU A 95 -4.53 -14.33 -7.98
N LEU A 96 -3.95 -13.75 -9.02
CA LEU A 96 -4.60 -13.51 -10.30
C LEU A 96 -3.81 -14.14 -11.45
N SER A 97 -4.54 -14.61 -12.46
CA SER A 97 -3.97 -15.48 -13.49
C SER A 97 -3.28 -14.73 -14.62
N GLU A 98 -3.46 -13.42 -14.71
CA GLU A 98 -2.82 -12.61 -15.75
C GLU A 98 -2.48 -11.18 -15.27
N LEU A 99 -1.45 -10.61 -15.87
CA LEU A 99 -1.22 -9.18 -15.94
C LEU A 99 -1.78 -8.66 -17.26
N VAL A 100 -2.40 -7.48 -17.23
CA VAL A 100 -3.03 -6.86 -18.40
C VAL A 100 -2.73 -5.37 -18.42
N GLN A 101 -2.48 -4.84 -19.62
CA GLN A 101 -2.35 -3.41 -19.85
C GLN A 101 -3.32 -2.95 -20.93
N TYR A 102 -4.04 -1.88 -20.63
CA TYR A 102 -5.00 -1.27 -21.51
C TYR A 102 -4.55 0.14 -21.86
N SER A 103 -4.68 0.49 -23.14
CA SER A 103 -4.61 1.89 -23.59
C SER A 103 -5.67 2.75 -22.91
N TRP A 104 -5.53 4.08 -23.01
CA TRP A 104 -6.52 5.04 -22.54
C TRP A 104 -7.93 4.72 -23.03
N ASP A 105 -8.11 4.30 -24.28
CA ASP A 105 -9.43 4.02 -24.86
C ASP A 105 -10.04 2.69 -24.40
N GLY A 106 -9.28 1.86 -23.67
CA GLY A 106 -9.72 0.56 -23.18
C GLY A 106 -9.39 -0.60 -24.10
N THR A 107 -8.53 -0.40 -25.11
CA THR A 107 -7.99 -1.50 -25.93
C THR A 107 -6.88 -2.21 -25.15
N LEU A 108 -6.94 -3.54 -25.05
CA LEU A 108 -5.87 -4.37 -24.50
C LEU A 108 -4.63 -4.26 -25.40
N ILE A 109 -3.50 -3.82 -24.84
CA ILE A 109 -2.25 -3.64 -25.59
C ILE A 109 -1.17 -4.66 -25.19
N TRP A 110 -1.27 -5.23 -24.00
CA TRP A 110 -0.36 -6.28 -23.55
C TRP A 110 -1.00 -7.17 -22.50
N ARG A 111 -0.55 -8.43 -22.47
CA ARG A 111 -0.97 -9.45 -21.52
C ARG A 111 0.19 -10.40 -21.24
N PHE A 112 0.31 -10.83 -19.99
CA PHE A 112 1.15 -11.94 -19.57
C PHE A 112 0.37 -12.90 -18.68
N SER A 113 0.50 -14.20 -18.94
CA SER A 113 -0.16 -15.26 -18.18
C SER A 113 0.66 -16.55 -18.18
N ASP A 114 1.96 -16.49 -18.49
CA ASP A 114 2.79 -17.67 -18.78
C ASP A 114 3.96 -17.80 -17.80
N TRP A 115 3.64 -17.92 -16.52
CA TRP A 115 4.62 -18.21 -15.47
C TRP A 115 4.63 -19.70 -15.13
N GLU A 116 3.47 -20.28 -14.85
CA GLU A 116 3.34 -21.66 -14.41
C GLU A 116 2.06 -22.31 -14.92
N VAL A 117 2.07 -23.64 -15.07
CA VAL A 117 0.90 -24.42 -15.44
C VAL A 117 0.28 -25.06 -14.20
N VAL A 118 -0.89 -24.57 -13.78
CA VAL A 118 -1.67 -25.08 -12.65
C VAL A 118 -2.98 -25.67 -13.17
N GLY A 119 -3.29 -26.91 -12.79
CA GLY A 119 -4.52 -27.57 -13.26
C GLY A 119 -4.61 -27.77 -14.79
N GLY A 120 -3.49 -27.62 -15.51
CA GLY A 120 -3.45 -27.68 -16.97
C GLY A 120 -3.64 -26.33 -17.68
N GLU A 121 -3.77 -25.24 -16.94
CA GLU A 121 -3.89 -23.88 -17.47
C GLU A 121 -2.66 -23.05 -17.09
N SER A 122 -2.19 -22.21 -18.02
CA SER A 122 -1.09 -21.29 -17.74
C SER A 122 -1.58 -20.09 -16.93
N THR A 123 -0.81 -19.68 -15.93
CA THR A 123 -1.15 -18.61 -15.00
C THR A 123 0.08 -17.79 -14.64
N ALA A 124 -0.10 -16.48 -14.43
CA ALA A 124 0.92 -15.58 -13.93
C ALA A 124 1.10 -15.67 -12.39
N ARG A 125 0.13 -16.24 -11.67
CA ARG A 125 0.12 -16.35 -10.18
C ARG A 125 0.39 -15.02 -9.47
N VAL A 126 -0.01 -13.89 -10.05
CA VAL A 126 0.34 -12.56 -9.56
C VAL A 126 -0.33 -12.33 -8.22
N HIS A 127 0.42 -11.78 -7.27
CA HIS A 127 -0.02 -11.54 -5.91
C HIS A 127 0.37 -10.13 -5.50
N HIS A 128 -0.63 -9.29 -5.22
CA HIS A 128 -0.51 -8.00 -4.53
C HIS A 128 0.30 -6.87 -5.19
N ASP A 129 1.34 -7.10 -5.98
CA ASP A 129 2.14 -6.00 -6.56
C ASP A 129 2.93 -6.36 -7.82
N PHE A 130 3.30 -5.31 -8.57
CA PHE A 130 4.20 -5.37 -9.71
C PHE A 130 4.80 -3.99 -9.98
N GLN A 131 6.00 -3.90 -10.56
CA GLN A 131 6.63 -2.62 -10.92
C GLN A 131 7.12 -2.63 -12.37
N ARG A 132 7.07 -1.47 -13.03
CA ARG A 132 7.75 -1.26 -14.31
C ARG A 132 9.12 -0.68 -14.10
N ASP A 133 10.05 -1.02 -14.99
CA ASP A 133 11.33 -0.32 -15.05
C ASP A 133 11.15 1.20 -15.21
N GLY A 134 12.19 1.92 -14.80
CA GLY A 134 12.20 3.39 -14.74
C GLY A 134 11.61 3.96 -13.46
N ASN A 135 10.82 3.19 -12.70
CA ASN A 135 10.22 3.65 -11.45
C ASN A 135 10.34 2.59 -10.34
N PRO A 136 10.77 2.97 -9.12
CA PRO A 136 10.98 2.00 -8.05
C PRO A 136 9.69 1.49 -7.38
N VAL A 137 8.62 2.30 -7.31
CA VAL A 137 7.51 2.11 -6.36
C VAL A 137 6.11 2.06 -7.00
N GLY A 138 5.98 2.45 -8.25
CA GLY A 138 4.78 2.35 -9.08
C GLY A 138 3.87 3.58 -9.09
N TYR A 139 4.30 4.68 -8.50
CA TYR A 139 3.61 5.98 -8.53
C TYR A 139 4.55 7.10 -8.98
N TYR A 140 4.03 8.28 -9.29
CA TYR A 140 4.84 9.41 -9.78
C TYR A 140 6.00 9.77 -8.84
N ALA A 141 7.21 9.73 -9.38
CA ALA A 141 8.43 10.22 -8.75
C ALA A 141 9.20 11.05 -9.80
N PRO A 142 9.54 12.32 -9.53
CA PRO A 142 10.28 13.16 -10.48
C PRO A 142 11.58 12.49 -10.95
N GLY A 143 11.85 12.54 -12.27
CA GLY A 143 13.04 11.92 -12.87
C GLY A 143 13.04 10.38 -12.91
N GLN A 144 12.02 9.72 -12.35
CA GLN A 144 11.91 8.27 -12.23
C GLN A 144 10.55 7.78 -12.74
N LEU A 145 10.18 8.16 -13.96
CA LEU A 145 8.85 7.84 -14.51
C LEU A 145 8.78 6.37 -14.94
N PRO A 146 7.64 5.67 -14.69
CA PRO A 146 7.48 4.29 -15.13
C PRO A 146 7.40 4.21 -16.66
N GLN A 147 8.13 3.25 -17.24
CA GLN A 147 8.11 2.99 -18.68
C GLN A 147 6.96 2.03 -19.03
N SER A 148 6.10 2.41 -19.97
CA SER A 148 4.87 1.64 -20.27
C SER A 148 5.12 0.37 -21.08
N ASP A 149 6.29 0.21 -21.68
CA ASP A 149 6.70 -0.89 -22.58
C ASP A 149 8.03 -1.54 -22.18
N SER A 150 8.35 -1.56 -20.88
CA SER A 150 9.58 -2.12 -20.32
C SER A 150 9.36 -3.42 -19.52
N LYS A 151 10.39 -3.99 -18.91
CA LYS A 151 10.21 -5.17 -18.07
C LYS A 151 9.31 -4.92 -16.87
N VAL A 152 8.75 -6.00 -16.36
CA VAL A 152 7.83 -6.02 -15.22
C VAL A 152 8.42 -6.88 -14.12
N LEU A 153 8.68 -6.27 -12.97
CA LEU A 153 8.92 -7.00 -11.72
C LEU A 153 7.57 -7.43 -11.16
N VAL A 154 7.41 -8.70 -10.80
CA VAL A 154 6.13 -9.26 -10.39
C VAL A 154 6.29 -10.01 -9.07
N LEU A 155 5.45 -9.67 -8.10
CA LEU A 155 5.24 -10.48 -6.91
C LEU A 155 4.20 -11.55 -7.23
N ALA A 156 4.50 -12.80 -6.91
CA ALA A 156 3.66 -13.93 -7.25
C ALA A 156 3.74 -15.05 -6.23
N LYS A 157 2.88 -16.06 -6.39
CA LYS A 157 2.86 -17.25 -5.55
C LYS A 157 3.51 -18.45 -6.21
N SER A 158 4.07 -19.32 -5.35
CA SER A 158 4.60 -20.63 -5.71
C SER A 158 4.11 -21.70 -4.72
N ASP A 159 3.74 -22.89 -5.21
CA ASP A 159 3.42 -24.03 -4.35
C ASP A 159 4.69 -24.83 -4.07
N VAL A 160 5.15 -24.81 -2.81
CA VAL A 160 6.41 -25.45 -2.39
C VAL A 160 6.14 -26.44 -1.27
N LEU A 161 6.82 -27.59 -1.30
CA LEU A 161 6.90 -28.47 -0.14
C LEU A 161 8.33 -28.44 0.40
N ASP A 162 8.52 -27.74 1.51
CA ASP A 162 9.80 -27.67 2.21
C ASP A 162 9.67 -28.18 3.66
N PRO A 163 10.11 -29.44 3.92
CA PRO A 163 10.07 -30.04 5.25
C PRO A 163 10.92 -29.34 6.31
N GLU A 164 11.85 -28.45 5.94
CA GLU A 164 12.60 -27.64 6.92
C GLU A 164 11.73 -26.52 7.52
N ILE A 165 10.68 -26.11 6.81
CA ILE A 165 9.71 -25.10 7.24
C ILE A 165 8.43 -25.77 7.77
N SER A 166 7.86 -26.69 7.00
CA SER A 166 6.55 -27.29 7.25
C SER A 166 6.41 -28.67 6.61
N ASP A 167 5.76 -29.60 7.29
CA ASP A 167 5.39 -30.90 6.71
C ASP A 167 4.18 -30.84 5.76
N ARG A 168 3.53 -29.66 5.68
CA ARG A 168 2.44 -29.33 4.75
C ARG A 168 2.90 -28.35 3.67
N PRO A 169 2.29 -28.38 2.47
CA PRO A 169 2.58 -27.44 1.40
C PRO A 169 2.49 -25.97 1.83
N LEU A 170 3.41 -25.16 1.32
CA LEU A 170 3.46 -23.72 1.45
C LEU A 170 2.86 -23.08 0.18
N MET A 171 2.10 -22.02 0.39
CA MET A 171 1.78 -21.03 -0.63
C MET A 171 2.85 -19.94 -0.52
N ASP A 172 4.02 -20.26 -1.06
CA ASP A 172 5.22 -19.46 -0.96
C ASP A 172 5.15 -18.21 -1.83
N ASP A 173 5.94 -17.21 -1.48
CA ASP A 173 6.05 -15.97 -2.23
C ASP A 173 7.33 -15.97 -3.06
N ILE A 174 7.20 -15.57 -4.33
CA ILE A 174 8.29 -15.45 -5.28
C ILE A 174 8.28 -14.09 -5.94
N VAL A 175 9.45 -13.67 -6.40
CA VAL A 175 9.61 -12.51 -7.28
C VAL A 175 10.21 -12.99 -8.59
N TYR A 176 9.57 -12.63 -9.70
CA TYR A 176 10.10 -12.85 -11.04
C TYR A 176 10.04 -11.58 -11.87
N GLU A 177 10.84 -11.53 -12.93
CA GLU A 177 10.82 -10.44 -13.91
C GLU A 177 10.36 -10.96 -15.27
N VAL A 178 9.52 -10.19 -15.95
CA VAL A 178 8.99 -10.49 -17.30
C VAL A 178 9.51 -9.47 -18.30
N ASP A 179 10.09 -9.95 -19.40
CA ASP A 179 10.40 -9.09 -20.54
C ASP A 179 9.13 -8.70 -21.30
N TRP A 180 8.97 -7.42 -21.61
CA TRP A 180 7.77 -6.94 -22.31
C TRP A 180 7.60 -7.52 -23.71
N GLY A 181 8.71 -7.61 -24.47
CA GLY A 181 8.70 -7.96 -25.88
C GLY A 181 8.70 -9.46 -26.12
N THR A 182 9.60 -10.19 -25.45
CA THR A 182 9.69 -11.65 -25.60
C THR A 182 8.68 -12.40 -24.74
N GLN A 183 8.20 -11.78 -23.65
CA GLN A 183 7.40 -12.42 -22.60
C GLN A 183 8.13 -13.53 -21.84
N ASP A 184 9.46 -13.60 -21.95
CA ASP A 184 10.25 -14.52 -21.14
C ASP A 184 10.21 -14.06 -19.67
N ALA A 185 9.95 -15.00 -18.77
CA ALA A 185 9.94 -14.77 -17.32
C ALA A 185 11.16 -15.42 -16.64
N THR A 186 11.78 -14.71 -15.71
CA THR A 186 12.96 -15.18 -14.96
C THR A 186 12.72 -15.06 -13.45
N LEU A 187 12.85 -16.18 -12.72
CA LEU A 187 12.83 -16.17 -11.26
C LEU A 187 13.99 -15.33 -10.72
N LEU A 188 13.70 -14.41 -9.82
CA LEU A 188 14.71 -13.60 -9.15
C LEU A 188 14.93 -14.05 -7.69
N TRP A 189 13.86 -14.41 -7.00
CA TRP A 189 13.91 -14.70 -5.57
C TRP A 189 12.72 -15.57 -5.13
N GLN A 190 12.92 -16.43 -4.14
CA GLN A 190 11.88 -17.30 -3.58
C GLN A 190 12.01 -17.37 -2.05
N ALA A 191 10.93 -17.10 -1.32
CA ALA A 191 11.02 -16.88 0.12
C ALA A 191 11.42 -18.12 0.92
N SER A 192 11.03 -19.34 0.51
CA SER A 192 11.42 -20.57 1.20
C SER A 192 12.93 -20.73 1.30
N ASP A 193 13.66 -20.33 0.26
CA ASP A 193 15.12 -20.48 0.17
C ASP A 193 15.85 -19.60 1.20
N HIS A 194 15.16 -18.56 1.70
CA HIS A 194 15.69 -17.56 2.62
C HIS A 194 15.01 -17.60 4.00
N PHE A 195 14.24 -18.65 4.31
CA PHE A 195 13.51 -18.75 5.58
C PHE A 195 14.42 -18.63 6.83
N GLY A 196 15.66 -19.09 6.72
CA GLY A 196 16.68 -18.96 7.76
C GLY A 196 17.09 -17.52 8.06
N GLU A 197 16.97 -16.62 7.07
CA GLU A 197 17.40 -15.22 7.13
C GLU A 197 16.30 -14.29 7.66
N LEU A 198 15.05 -14.76 7.73
CA LEU A 198 13.89 -13.96 8.19
C LEU A 198 13.88 -13.70 9.71
N GLY A 199 14.78 -14.33 10.46
CA GLY A 199 14.97 -14.01 11.89
C GLY A 199 13.86 -14.47 12.81
N PHE A 200 13.06 -15.44 12.39
CA PHE A 200 12.08 -16.07 13.25
C PHE A 200 12.73 -16.70 14.49
N SER A 201 12.17 -16.41 15.66
CA SER A 201 12.48 -17.14 16.90
C SER A 201 12.08 -18.62 16.78
N ALA A 202 12.60 -19.47 17.66
CA ALA A 202 12.22 -20.89 17.68
C ALA A 202 10.71 -21.11 17.81
N THR A 203 10.03 -20.27 18.62
CA THR A 203 8.58 -20.29 18.76
C THR A 203 7.88 -19.83 17.47
N ALA A 204 8.38 -18.77 16.83
CA ALA A 204 7.82 -18.29 15.57
C ALA A 204 7.93 -19.36 14.46
N LYS A 205 9.07 -20.06 14.36
CA LYS A 205 9.24 -21.18 13.40
C LYS A 205 8.22 -22.29 13.61
N GLN A 206 7.91 -22.64 14.86
CA GLN A 206 6.87 -23.64 15.17
C GLN A 206 5.47 -23.17 14.76
N LEU A 207 5.17 -21.88 14.94
CA LEU A 207 3.90 -21.29 14.54
C LEU A 207 3.75 -21.21 13.01
N VAL A 208 4.80 -20.81 12.30
CA VAL A 208 4.85 -20.84 10.82
C VAL A 208 4.57 -22.26 10.30
N SER A 209 5.28 -23.26 10.84
CA SER A 209 5.08 -24.67 10.49
C SER A 209 3.64 -25.14 10.73
N SER A 210 3.01 -24.64 11.81
CA SER A 210 1.62 -24.92 12.18
C SER A 210 0.59 -24.11 11.41
N HIS A 211 0.96 -22.98 10.83
CA HIS A 211 0.13 -22.23 9.89
C HIS A 211 0.10 -23.00 8.56
N ALA A 212 1.27 -23.22 7.94
CA ALA A 212 1.43 -23.69 6.56
C ALA A 212 0.53 -22.92 5.56
N GLY A 213 0.65 -23.19 4.26
CA GLY A 213 -0.03 -22.36 3.27
C GLY A 213 0.58 -20.95 3.19
N ASP A 214 -0.22 -19.90 3.33
CA ASP A 214 0.16 -18.50 3.07
C ASP A 214 0.91 -17.86 4.25
N TYR A 215 2.11 -18.36 4.52
CA TYR A 215 2.83 -18.13 5.78
C TYR A 215 3.57 -16.79 5.88
N LEU A 216 3.79 -16.08 4.76
CA LEU A 216 4.33 -14.72 4.77
C LEU A 216 3.30 -13.71 4.32
N HIS A 217 2.58 -14.03 3.24
CA HIS A 217 1.65 -13.12 2.58
C HIS A 217 2.34 -11.80 2.26
N ILE A 218 3.28 -11.83 1.29
CA ILE A 218 3.99 -10.61 0.88
C ILE A 218 2.99 -9.68 0.18
N ASN A 219 2.98 -8.42 0.60
CA ASN A 219 2.01 -7.41 0.18
C ASN A 219 2.56 -6.40 -0.81
N SER A 220 3.86 -6.17 -0.82
CA SER A 220 4.50 -5.28 -1.78
C SER A 220 5.91 -5.71 -2.14
N VAL A 221 6.31 -5.31 -3.34
CA VAL A 221 7.68 -5.37 -3.81
C VAL A 221 8.00 -4.08 -4.56
N SER A 222 9.13 -3.49 -4.24
CA SER A 222 9.65 -2.29 -4.90
C SER A 222 11.16 -2.42 -5.07
N ARG A 223 11.72 -1.78 -6.09
CA ARG A 223 13.16 -1.51 -6.10
C ARG A 223 13.45 -0.41 -5.08
N ILE A 224 14.66 -0.39 -4.53
CA ILE A 224 15.10 0.71 -3.67
C ILE A 224 15.18 2.02 -4.48
N GLY A 225 15.70 1.95 -5.70
CA GLY A 225 15.91 3.11 -6.56
C GLY A 225 17.05 4.03 -6.09
N PRO A 226 17.41 5.05 -6.89
CA PRO A 226 18.33 6.11 -6.49
C PRO A 226 17.95 6.72 -5.13
N ASN A 227 18.95 6.86 -4.26
CA ASN A 227 18.76 7.35 -2.89
C ASN A 227 20.06 7.87 -2.29
N ARG A 228 19.94 8.61 -1.18
CA ARG A 228 21.07 9.27 -0.50
C ARG A 228 22.01 8.34 0.27
N TRP A 229 21.65 7.08 0.47
CA TRP A 229 22.41 6.15 1.31
C TRP A 229 23.50 5.43 0.55
N TYR A 230 23.37 5.31 -0.77
CA TYR A 230 24.34 4.63 -1.62
C TYR A 230 24.40 5.26 -2.99
N ASP A 231 25.60 5.62 -3.42
CA ASP A 231 25.88 6.13 -4.75
C ASP A 231 26.40 4.99 -5.64
N PRO A 232 25.63 4.55 -6.66
CA PRO A 232 26.04 3.47 -7.55
C PRO A 232 27.16 3.84 -8.54
N GLU A 233 27.39 5.13 -8.80
CA GLU A 233 28.45 5.56 -9.73
C GLU A 233 29.82 5.50 -9.07
N THR A 234 29.89 5.89 -7.79
CA THR A 234 31.14 5.89 -7.02
C THR A 234 31.34 4.61 -6.21
N GLY A 235 30.25 3.90 -5.88
CA GLY A 235 30.26 2.76 -4.97
C GLY A 235 30.41 3.14 -3.50
N GLU A 236 30.26 4.42 -3.16
CA GLU A 236 30.32 4.93 -1.79
C GLU A 236 28.95 4.86 -1.10
N GLY A 237 28.95 4.61 0.21
CA GLY A 237 27.73 4.55 1.03
C GLY A 237 27.46 3.17 1.62
N ASP A 238 26.21 2.94 2.03
CA ASP A 238 25.75 1.69 2.64
C ASP A 238 25.16 0.76 1.56
N PRO A 239 25.87 -0.33 1.18
CA PRO A 239 25.50 -1.20 0.07
C PRO A 239 24.16 -1.93 0.25
N ARG A 240 23.61 -1.96 1.47
CA ARG A 240 22.27 -2.50 1.72
C ARG A 240 21.18 -1.72 0.97
N PHE A 241 21.43 -0.44 0.69
CA PHE A 241 20.50 0.45 -0.01
C PHE A 241 20.90 0.67 -1.48
N HIS A 242 21.60 -0.29 -2.09
CA HIS A 242 21.89 -0.23 -3.53
C HIS A 242 20.58 -0.09 -4.34
N PRO A 243 20.50 0.79 -5.36
CA PRO A 243 19.27 1.06 -6.11
C PRO A 243 18.56 -0.17 -6.71
N ASP A 244 19.34 -1.16 -7.15
CA ASP A 244 18.82 -2.40 -7.72
C ASP A 244 18.21 -3.37 -6.69
N ASN A 245 18.49 -3.19 -5.40
CA ASN A 245 17.98 -4.05 -4.35
C ASN A 245 16.46 -3.96 -4.25
N LEU A 246 15.83 -5.00 -3.72
CA LEU A 246 14.38 -5.08 -3.58
C LEU A 246 13.97 -4.89 -2.13
N ILE A 247 12.99 -4.02 -1.87
CA ILE A 247 12.31 -3.92 -0.57
C ILE A 247 10.95 -4.61 -0.65
N MET A 248 10.61 -5.36 0.39
CA MET A 248 9.37 -6.13 0.51
C MET A 248 8.83 -6.09 1.94
N ASP A 249 7.54 -6.38 2.08
CA ASP A 249 6.87 -6.55 3.38
C ASP A 249 5.93 -7.76 3.42
N ALA A 250 5.99 -8.52 4.52
CA ALA A 250 5.15 -9.69 4.78
C ALA A 250 4.17 -9.41 5.91
N ARG A 251 2.88 -9.53 5.59
CA ARG A 251 1.77 -9.30 6.52
C ARG A 251 1.83 -10.25 7.70
N GLU A 252 1.86 -11.55 7.42
CA GLU A 252 1.69 -12.58 8.45
C GLU A 252 2.90 -12.66 9.39
N ALA A 253 4.06 -12.22 8.91
CA ALA A 253 5.30 -12.23 9.68
C ALA A 253 5.59 -10.92 10.42
N ASN A 254 4.94 -9.80 10.07
CA ASN A 254 5.28 -8.45 10.54
C ASN A 254 6.74 -8.03 10.22
N ILE A 255 7.23 -8.35 9.01
CA ILE A 255 8.61 -8.10 8.59
C ILE A 255 8.64 -7.18 7.37
N ILE A 256 9.59 -6.23 7.37
CA ILE A 256 10.01 -5.47 6.18
C ILE A 256 11.49 -5.79 5.96
N TRP A 257 11.91 -6.07 4.72
CA TRP A 257 13.31 -6.41 4.44
C TRP A 257 13.79 -5.96 3.08
N ILE A 258 15.11 -5.94 2.91
CA ILE A 258 15.79 -5.66 1.65
C ILE A 258 16.59 -6.88 1.21
N VAL A 259 16.40 -7.28 -0.04
CA VAL A 259 17.15 -8.33 -0.74
C VAL A 259 18.20 -7.69 -1.64
N ASN A 260 19.44 -8.16 -1.52
CA ASN A 260 20.51 -7.75 -2.43
C ASN A 260 20.30 -8.33 -3.83
N MET A 261 20.27 -7.47 -4.84
CA MET A 261 20.22 -7.90 -6.24
C MET A 261 21.48 -7.53 -7.02
N ALA A 262 22.31 -6.67 -6.46
CA ALA A 262 23.50 -6.16 -7.12
C ALA A 262 24.73 -7.01 -6.79
N GLU A 263 25.53 -7.30 -7.82
CA GLU A 263 26.81 -8.02 -7.68
C GLU A 263 27.92 -7.13 -7.08
N SER A 264 27.72 -5.81 -7.09
CA SER A 264 28.71 -4.79 -6.68
C SER A 264 28.77 -4.55 -5.17
N THR A 265 27.84 -5.09 -4.40
CA THR A 265 27.64 -4.75 -2.97
C THR A 265 28.52 -5.55 -2.02
N GLY A 266 29.10 -6.66 -2.49
CA GLY A 266 29.84 -7.61 -1.67
C GLY A 266 28.97 -8.60 -0.88
N TYR A 267 27.64 -8.50 -1.01
CA TYR A 267 26.68 -9.51 -0.57
C TYR A 267 26.39 -10.50 -1.70
N GLU A 268 25.88 -11.68 -1.35
CA GLU A 268 25.40 -12.62 -2.37
C GLU A 268 24.10 -12.10 -3.00
N VAL A 269 23.91 -12.35 -4.30
CA VAL A 269 22.64 -12.02 -4.96
C VAL A 269 21.55 -12.91 -4.38
N GLY A 270 20.45 -12.31 -3.93
CA GLY A 270 19.33 -12.95 -3.23
C GLY A 270 19.41 -12.88 -1.70
N GLU A 271 20.54 -12.48 -1.12
CA GLU A 271 20.71 -12.38 0.34
C GLU A 271 19.82 -11.29 0.96
N ILE A 272 19.22 -11.56 2.13
CA ILE A 272 18.54 -10.53 2.93
C ILE A 272 19.59 -9.72 3.69
N VAL A 273 19.78 -8.47 3.28
CA VAL A 273 20.87 -7.60 3.77
C VAL A 273 20.43 -6.55 4.79
N TRP A 274 19.13 -6.30 4.89
CA TRP A 274 18.53 -5.40 5.89
C TRP A 274 17.14 -5.89 6.25
N ARG A 275 16.71 -5.69 7.50
CA ARG A 275 15.41 -6.12 7.99
C ARG A 275 14.94 -5.30 9.20
N VAL A 276 13.64 -5.10 9.30
CA VAL A 276 12.94 -4.67 10.53
C VAL A 276 11.87 -5.72 10.86
N GLY A 277 11.78 -6.09 12.14
CA GLY A 277 10.98 -7.22 12.61
C GLY A 277 11.69 -8.57 12.42
N PRO A 278 11.04 -9.70 12.76
CA PRO A 278 9.72 -9.77 13.40
C PRO A 278 9.73 -9.41 14.89
N ASP A 279 10.92 -9.20 15.49
CA ASP A 279 11.06 -8.89 16.92
C ASP A 279 11.04 -7.38 17.18
N TYR A 280 9.97 -6.91 17.80
CA TYR A 280 9.79 -5.52 18.26
C TYR A 280 9.68 -5.45 19.79
N SER A 281 10.29 -6.42 20.50
CA SER A 281 10.28 -6.46 21.96
C SER A 281 10.92 -5.20 22.55
N ALA A 282 10.44 -4.77 23.71
CA ALA A 282 11.03 -3.63 24.43
C ALA A 282 12.53 -3.85 24.66
N GLY A 283 13.35 -2.84 24.35
CA GLY A 283 14.81 -2.90 24.39
C GLY A 283 15.47 -3.27 23.06
N THR A 284 14.73 -3.62 22.01
CA THR A 284 15.26 -3.65 20.63
C THR A 284 15.13 -2.27 19.98
N PRO A 285 16.05 -1.87 19.07
CA PRO A 285 15.91 -0.62 18.33
C PRO A 285 14.55 -0.47 17.62
N GLU A 286 14.04 -1.56 17.04
CA GLU A 286 12.75 -1.62 16.37
C GLU A 286 11.60 -1.38 17.35
N GLY A 287 11.60 -2.08 18.48
CA GLY A 287 10.58 -1.96 19.51
C GLY A 287 10.55 -0.57 20.16
N ASP A 288 11.72 -0.01 20.45
CA ASP A 288 11.85 1.25 21.16
C ASP A 288 11.60 2.47 20.25
N LYS A 289 12.00 2.42 18.96
CA LYS A 289 11.88 3.57 18.05
C LYS A 289 10.62 3.55 17.19
N LEU A 290 10.22 2.39 16.68
CA LEU A 290 9.09 2.25 15.76
C LEU A 290 7.83 1.74 16.49
N GLY A 291 8.05 0.93 17.54
CA GLY A 291 7.02 0.08 18.13
C GLY A 291 6.61 -1.04 17.18
N GLN A 292 5.79 -1.96 17.68
CA GLN A 292 5.31 -3.10 16.89
C GLN A 292 4.56 -2.64 15.63
N ILE A 293 5.11 -2.95 14.45
CA ILE A 293 4.41 -2.88 13.16
C ILE A 293 3.60 -4.18 13.00
N ILE A 294 2.36 -4.09 12.54
CA ILE A 294 1.44 -5.24 12.47
C ILE A 294 0.72 -5.23 11.12
N GLY A 295 0.83 -6.35 10.40
CA GLY A 295 0.03 -6.63 9.21
C GLY A 295 0.19 -5.60 8.09
N GLN A 296 1.36 -4.99 8.00
CA GLN A 296 1.68 -3.84 7.17
C GLN A 296 1.48 -4.09 5.67
N HIS A 297 1.32 -2.98 4.94
CA HIS A 297 1.25 -2.93 3.48
C HIS A 297 2.12 -1.79 2.94
N HIS A 298 2.54 -1.95 1.68
CA HIS A 298 3.12 -0.89 0.85
C HIS A 298 4.38 -0.25 1.48
N ALA A 299 5.25 -1.07 2.07
CA ALA A 299 6.54 -0.61 2.56
C ALA A 299 7.48 -0.33 1.38
N HIS A 300 8.01 0.89 1.31
CA HIS A 300 8.93 1.27 0.25
C HIS A 300 9.85 2.42 0.70
N MET A 301 10.98 2.57 0.03
CA MET A 301 11.78 3.78 0.15
C MET A 301 11.09 4.91 -0.61
N ILE A 302 10.95 6.08 0.03
CA ILE A 302 10.45 7.29 -0.65
C ILE A 302 11.46 7.63 -1.76
N PRO A 303 11.03 7.66 -3.03
CA PRO A 303 11.93 7.91 -4.16
C PRO A 303 12.64 9.27 -4.07
N GLU A 304 13.85 9.34 -4.61
CA GLU A 304 14.52 10.61 -4.91
C GLU A 304 13.62 11.57 -5.69
N GLY A 305 13.70 12.87 -5.36
CA GLY A 305 12.83 13.91 -5.91
C GLY A 305 11.52 14.14 -5.14
N LEU A 306 11.16 13.27 -4.17
CA LEU A 306 10.02 13.49 -3.28
C LEU A 306 10.45 13.88 -1.85
N PRO A 307 9.66 14.70 -1.12
CA PRO A 307 9.98 15.06 0.26
C PRO A 307 10.10 13.83 1.17
N GLY A 308 11.21 13.69 1.88
CA GLY A 308 11.54 12.48 2.65
C GLY A 308 12.33 11.42 1.88
N ALA A 309 12.76 11.71 0.64
CA ALA A 309 13.56 10.81 -0.21
C ALA A 309 14.66 10.07 0.54
N GLY A 310 14.66 8.73 0.47
CA GLY A 310 15.57 7.85 1.21
C GLY A 310 15.04 7.32 2.54
N ASN A 311 13.97 7.90 3.10
CA ASN A 311 13.27 7.32 4.25
C ASN A 311 12.39 6.15 3.80
N ILE A 312 12.03 5.26 4.72
CA ILE A 312 11.03 4.21 4.46
C ILE A 312 9.65 4.73 4.87
N LEU A 313 8.68 4.63 3.98
CA LEU A 313 7.27 4.88 4.24
C LEU A 313 6.52 3.55 4.28
N VAL A 314 5.69 3.34 5.30
CA VAL A 314 4.91 2.11 5.46
C VAL A 314 3.52 2.39 6.01
N PHE A 315 2.52 1.66 5.49
CA PHE A 315 1.19 1.60 6.08
C PHE A 315 1.18 0.48 7.13
N ASP A 316 1.22 0.85 8.40
CA ASP A 316 1.17 -0.07 9.54
C ASP A 316 -0.30 -0.31 9.94
N ASN A 317 -0.90 -1.33 9.33
CA ASN A 317 -2.34 -1.62 9.41
C ASN A 317 -2.86 -1.81 10.84
N GLY A 318 -2.10 -2.48 11.71
CA GLY A 318 -2.68 -3.03 12.93
C GLY A 318 -3.42 -4.34 12.63
N GLY A 319 -4.56 -4.56 13.28
CA GLY A 319 -5.32 -5.80 13.16
C GLY A 319 -4.57 -6.98 13.77
N ALA A 320 -4.90 -8.19 13.31
CA ALA A 320 -4.31 -9.45 13.76
C ALA A 320 -3.26 -9.95 12.74
N ALA A 321 -2.00 -10.04 13.16
CA ALA A 321 -0.89 -10.61 12.37
C ALA A 321 0.34 -10.91 13.24
N GLY A 322 1.29 -11.70 12.74
CA GLY A 322 2.57 -11.98 13.38
C GLY A 322 2.70 -13.38 13.98
N TYR A 323 3.94 -13.80 14.20
CA TYR A 323 4.30 -15.04 14.88
C TYR A 323 5.21 -14.74 16.09
N PRO A 324 4.69 -14.70 17.34
CA PRO A 324 3.31 -14.93 17.74
C PRO A 324 2.36 -13.79 17.38
N LEU A 325 1.06 -14.08 17.41
CA LEU A 325 0.01 -13.15 17.02
C LEU A 325 0.06 -11.86 17.85
N GLN A 326 0.14 -10.73 17.14
CA GLN A 326 0.00 -9.38 17.68
C GLN A 326 -1.36 -8.81 17.31
N PHE A 327 -1.80 -7.79 18.06
CA PHE A 327 -3.09 -7.15 17.81
C PHE A 327 -3.11 -5.65 18.13
N ARG A 328 -3.62 -4.82 17.22
CA ARG A 328 -3.91 -3.39 17.47
C ARG A 328 -5.15 -2.87 16.70
N TRP A 329 -6.09 -2.19 17.38
CA TRP A 329 -7.28 -1.57 16.79
C TRP A 329 -7.04 -0.15 16.22
N ALA A 330 -5.90 0.06 15.58
CA ALA A 330 -5.55 1.34 14.97
C ALA A 330 -4.46 1.16 13.91
N SER A 331 -4.59 1.90 12.82
CA SER A 331 -3.55 2.01 11.79
C SER A 331 -2.67 3.21 12.04
N ARG A 332 -1.45 3.15 11.50
CA ARG A 332 -0.49 4.26 11.50
C ARG A 332 0.16 4.33 10.13
N ILE A 333 0.53 5.51 9.69
CA ILE A 333 1.55 5.66 8.65
C ILE A 333 2.85 6.00 9.35
N LEU A 334 3.92 5.28 9.05
CA LEU A 334 5.24 5.53 9.61
C LEU A 334 6.18 5.93 8.48
N GLU A 335 6.92 7.01 8.71
CA GLU A 335 8.10 7.37 7.93
C GLU A 335 9.31 7.32 8.87
N PHE A 336 10.34 6.54 8.52
CA PHE A 336 11.52 6.40 9.36
C PHE A 336 12.82 6.33 8.57
N ASP A 337 13.90 6.73 9.20
CA ASP A 337 15.25 6.61 8.66
C ASP A 337 15.69 5.14 8.72
N PRO A 338 16.02 4.48 7.58
CA PRO A 338 16.34 3.05 7.60
C PRO A 338 17.71 2.73 8.23
N THR A 339 18.58 3.72 8.43
CA THR A 339 19.92 3.52 8.98
C THR A 339 19.93 3.62 10.50
N THR A 340 19.08 4.47 11.07
CA THR A 340 18.98 4.68 12.52
C THR A 340 17.70 4.13 13.13
N LEU A 341 16.67 3.86 12.32
CA LEU A 341 15.29 3.55 12.70
C LEU A 341 14.58 4.71 13.44
N ASP A 342 15.12 5.92 13.39
CA ASP A 342 14.44 7.07 13.99
C ASP A 342 13.17 7.41 13.21
N LEU A 343 12.07 7.57 13.94
CA LEU A 343 10.79 7.97 13.37
C LEU A 343 10.88 9.44 12.92
N VAL A 344 10.76 9.67 11.62
CA VAL A 344 10.82 11.00 11.00
C VAL A 344 9.45 11.66 10.98
N TRP A 345 8.43 10.88 10.63
CA TRP A 345 7.04 11.34 10.60
C TRP A 345 6.07 10.21 10.89
N LYS A 346 4.91 10.56 11.42
CA LYS A 346 3.83 9.62 11.70
C LYS A 346 2.48 10.28 11.53
N TYR A 347 1.56 9.54 10.92
CA TYR A 347 0.12 9.85 10.97
C TYR A 347 -0.63 8.77 11.74
N GLU A 348 -1.39 9.20 12.74
CA GLU A 348 -2.31 8.37 13.50
C GLU A 348 -3.53 9.23 13.88
N SER A 349 -4.71 8.61 13.94
CA SER A 349 -5.95 9.30 14.30
C SER A 349 -6.92 8.30 14.94
N PRO A 350 -7.75 8.72 15.92
CA PRO A 350 -8.74 7.83 16.54
C PRO A 350 -9.73 7.18 15.56
N ASN A 351 -9.96 7.80 14.40
CA ASN A 351 -10.89 7.32 13.37
C ASN A 351 -10.14 6.79 12.13
N PHE A 352 -8.92 6.28 12.30
CA PHE A 352 -8.10 5.73 11.22
C PHE A 352 -7.77 4.27 11.51
N PHE A 353 -8.41 3.35 10.79
CA PHE A 353 -8.17 1.92 10.93
C PHE A 353 -8.51 1.13 9.68
N SER A 354 -7.48 0.55 9.08
CA SER A 354 -7.60 -0.47 8.04
C SER A 354 -6.82 -1.74 8.37
N PHE A 355 -7.53 -2.84 8.61
CA PHE A 355 -6.93 -4.10 9.08
C PHE A 355 -6.29 -4.96 7.98
N TYR A 356 -6.43 -4.58 6.72
CA TYR A 356 -5.88 -5.24 5.54
C TYR A 356 -5.88 -4.25 4.36
N ILE A 357 -5.23 -4.59 3.23
CA ILE A 357 -5.03 -3.72 2.05
C ILE A 357 -4.45 -2.35 2.45
N SER A 358 -4.68 -1.30 1.66
CA SER A 358 -4.25 0.08 1.91
C SER A 358 -2.88 0.44 1.32
N SER A 359 -2.63 1.74 1.24
CA SER A 359 -1.37 2.31 0.77
C SER A 359 -1.15 3.72 1.29
N ALA A 360 0.11 4.15 1.29
CA ALA A 360 0.50 5.54 1.45
C ALA A 360 1.44 5.95 0.30
N GLN A 361 1.23 7.16 -0.24
CA GLN A 361 2.04 7.75 -1.30
C GLN A 361 2.48 9.15 -0.85
N ARG A 362 3.79 9.42 -0.85
CA ARG A 362 4.31 10.77 -0.68
C ARG A 362 4.07 11.57 -1.97
N LEU A 363 3.56 12.79 -1.84
CA LEU A 363 3.24 13.69 -2.95
C LEU A 363 4.31 14.78 -3.12
N PRO A 364 4.47 15.35 -4.34
CA PRO A 364 5.48 16.36 -4.61
C PRO A 364 5.36 17.64 -3.77
N ASN A 365 4.14 18.02 -3.36
CA ASN A 365 3.93 19.18 -2.47
C ASN A 365 4.24 18.90 -0.99
N GLY A 366 4.73 17.71 -0.66
CA GLY A 366 5.04 17.28 0.70
C GLY A 366 3.88 16.61 1.43
N ASN A 367 2.67 16.61 0.89
CA ASN A 367 1.54 15.90 1.50
C ASN A 367 1.70 14.38 1.36
N THR A 368 0.89 13.63 2.11
CA THR A 368 0.76 12.17 1.95
C THR A 368 -0.65 11.84 1.51
N LEU A 369 -0.81 11.15 0.37
CA LEU A 369 -2.06 10.47 0.03
C LEU A 369 -2.12 9.14 0.77
N ILE A 370 -3.21 8.88 1.46
CA ILE A 370 -3.45 7.68 2.24
C ILE A 370 -4.74 7.03 1.76
N ASP A 371 -4.67 5.74 1.43
CA ASP A 371 -5.80 4.90 1.13
C ASP A 371 -6.11 4.02 2.34
N GLU A 372 -7.19 4.31 3.06
CA GLU A 372 -7.75 3.48 4.13
C GLU A 372 -8.72 2.45 3.51
N GLY A 373 -8.12 1.46 2.85
CA GLY A 373 -8.80 0.60 1.90
C GLY A 373 -10.00 -0.13 2.49
N SER A 374 -9.88 -0.76 3.66
CA SER A 374 -10.99 -1.53 4.25
C SER A 374 -12.27 -0.73 4.48
N THR A 375 -12.18 0.60 4.58
CA THR A 375 -13.35 1.50 4.70
C THR A 375 -13.73 2.17 3.37
N GLY A 376 -12.86 2.10 2.35
CA GLY A 376 -13.03 2.75 1.05
C GLY A 376 -12.74 4.24 1.08
N ARG A 377 -12.01 4.72 2.09
CA ARG A 377 -11.69 6.14 2.31
C ARG A 377 -10.29 6.42 1.78
N VAL A 378 -10.17 7.41 0.91
CA VAL A 378 -8.88 7.91 0.42
C VAL A 378 -8.78 9.38 0.83
N PHE A 379 -7.68 9.78 1.44
CA PHE A 379 -7.53 11.14 1.95
C PHE A 379 -6.09 11.62 1.83
N GLU A 380 -5.92 12.93 1.73
CA GLU A 380 -4.63 13.59 1.63
C GLU A 380 -4.38 14.41 2.89
N VAL A 381 -3.20 14.23 3.50
CA VAL A 381 -2.79 14.97 4.70
C VAL A 381 -1.57 15.83 4.45
N THR A 382 -1.56 17.01 5.05
CA THR A 382 -0.36 17.86 5.12
C THR A 382 0.74 17.23 5.99
N PRO A 383 1.99 17.72 5.94
CA PRO A 383 3.04 17.28 6.86
C PRO A 383 2.66 17.40 8.34
N THR A 384 1.78 18.33 8.71
CA THR A 384 1.28 18.50 10.08
C THR A 384 0.09 17.59 10.42
N GLY A 385 -0.39 16.78 9.46
CA GLY A 385 -1.49 15.82 9.64
C GLY A 385 -2.88 16.39 9.43
N GLU A 386 -3.02 17.58 8.83
CA GLU A 386 -4.33 18.14 8.48
C GLU A 386 -4.87 17.48 7.21
N ILE A 387 -6.12 17.00 7.24
CA ILE A 387 -6.77 16.43 6.04
C ILE A 387 -7.23 17.59 5.15
N VAL A 388 -6.66 17.68 3.95
CA VAL A 388 -6.96 18.74 2.96
C VAL A 388 -7.79 18.24 1.79
N TRP A 389 -7.85 16.92 1.59
CA TRP A 389 -8.75 16.28 0.64
C TRP A 389 -9.23 14.93 1.19
N GLU A 390 -10.50 14.59 0.98
CA GLU A 390 -11.07 13.31 1.39
C GLU A 390 -12.14 12.86 0.40
N TYR A 391 -12.00 11.62 -0.05
CA TYR A 391 -12.99 10.87 -0.82
C TYR A 391 -13.39 9.60 -0.08
N VAL A 392 -14.68 9.30 -0.07
CA VAL A 392 -15.22 8.06 0.49
C VAL A 392 -16.02 7.31 -0.58
N ASP A 393 -15.63 6.08 -0.85
CA ASP A 393 -16.37 5.18 -1.73
C ASP A 393 -17.76 4.86 -1.16
N GLY A 394 -18.81 5.07 -1.96
CA GLY A 394 -20.17 5.21 -1.46
C GLY A 394 -20.95 3.94 -1.12
N THR A 395 -20.25 2.86 -0.81
CA THR A 395 -20.79 1.51 -0.97
C THR A 395 -20.75 0.68 0.33
N GLY A 396 -20.75 1.37 1.48
CA GLY A 396 -20.50 0.84 2.83
C GLY A 396 -21.07 -0.54 3.22
N ILE A 397 -20.31 -1.22 4.10
CA ILE A 397 -20.61 -2.36 4.99
C ILE A 397 -21.15 -3.67 4.36
N GLN A 398 -20.92 -3.99 3.08
CA GLN A 398 -21.38 -5.31 2.55
C GLN A 398 -20.43 -6.13 1.67
N ALA A 399 -19.14 -5.81 1.50
CA ALA A 399 -18.20 -6.75 0.88
C ALA A 399 -16.74 -6.46 1.25
N LEU A 400 -16.02 -7.52 1.65
CA LEU A 400 -14.57 -7.52 1.77
C LEU A 400 -13.97 -7.22 0.38
N GLY A 401 -13.23 -6.11 0.30
CA GLY A 401 -12.54 -5.61 -0.90
C GLY A 401 -13.11 -4.27 -1.33
N ARG A 402 -12.69 -3.17 -0.72
CA ARG A 402 -12.94 -1.82 -1.24
C ARG A 402 -11.64 -1.03 -1.18
N VAL A 403 -11.40 -0.21 -2.20
CA VAL A 403 -10.12 0.43 -2.60
C VAL A 403 -8.85 -0.32 -2.15
N TYR A 404 -8.30 -1.17 -3.03
CA TYR A 404 -7.10 -1.95 -2.72
C TYR A 404 -5.85 -1.09 -2.52
N ARG A 405 -5.61 -0.18 -3.47
CA ARG A 405 -4.63 0.91 -3.42
C ARG A 405 -5.21 2.13 -4.14
N ALA A 406 -4.68 3.31 -3.81
CA ALA A 406 -4.98 4.55 -4.51
C ALA A 406 -3.68 5.30 -4.85
N TYR A 407 -3.67 5.97 -6.01
CA TYR A 407 -2.55 6.80 -6.42
C TYR A 407 -3.03 8.14 -6.96
N ARG A 408 -2.38 9.24 -6.56
CA ARG A 408 -2.55 10.54 -7.22
C ARG A 408 -1.69 10.54 -8.49
N ILE A 409 -2.33 10.85 -9.59
CA ILE A 409 -1.82 10.79 -10.95
C ILE A 409 -1.59 12.22 -11.47
N PRO A 410 -0.43 12.50 -12.08
CA PRO A 410 -0.14 13.77 -12.72
C PRO A 410 -1.17 14.11 -13.82
N PRO A 411 -1.63 15.37 -13.91
CA PRO A 411 -2.57 15.80 -14.95
C PRO A 411 -2.11 15.52 -16.38
N GLU A 412 -0.81 15.66 -16.65
CA GLU A 412 -0.19 15.45 -17.96
C GLU A 412 -0.20 13.99 -18.43
N TRP A 413 -0.40 13.02 -17.53
CA TRP A 413 -0.57 11.61 -17.92
C TRP A 413 -1.98 11.34 -18.43
N VAL A 414 -2.94 12.24 -18.17
CA VAL A 414 -4.35 12.05 -18.51
C VAL A 414 -4.67 12.75 -19.84
N PRO A 415 -5.03 12.00 -20.90
CA PRO A 415 -5.29 12.57 -22.21
C PRO A 415 -6.33 13.70 -22.19
N GLY A 416 -5.88 14.88 -22.61
CA GLY A 416 -6.70 16.09 -22.69
C GLY A 416 -6.99 16.76 -21.35
N ASN A 417 -6.56 16.20 -20.21
CA ASN A 417 -6.71 16.77 -18.87
C ASN A 417 -8.08 17.45 -18.66
N PRO A 418 -9.21 16.69 -18.71
CA PRO A 418 -10.56 17.25 -18.66
C PRO A 418 -10.88 18.06 -17.39
N GLY A 419 -10.09 17.90 -16.33
CA GLY A 419 -10.22 18.64 -15.06
C GLY A 419 -9.53 20.00 -15.09
N GLY A 420 -8.68 20.26 -16.10
CA GLY A 420 -7.99 21.53 -16.27
C GLY A 420 -6.96 21.83 -15.18
N TYR A 421 -6.40 20.79 -14.54
CA TYR A 421 -5.40 20.94 -13.50
C TYR A 421 -4.06 21.37 -14.10
N THR A 422 -3.26 22.14 -13.35
CA THR A 422 -1.92 22.51 -13.81
C THR A 422 -1.01 21.27 -13.84
N PRO A 423 -0.30 20.99 -14.95
CA PRO A 423 0.65 19.89 -15.03
C PRO A 423 1.67 19.93 -13.88
N TRP A 424 2.00 18.76 -13.35
CA TRP A 424 2.96 18.65 -12.25
C TRP A 424 4.36 19.06 -12.66
N SER A 425 4.75 18.79 -13.91
CA SER A 425 5.98 19.29 -14.55
C SER A 425 6.09 20.82 -14.60
N GLU A 426 4.99 21.58 -14.42
CA GLU A 426 5.01 23.04 -14.29
C GLU A 426 5.10 23.51 -12.83
N LEU A 427 4.76 22.64 -11.87
CA LEU A 427 4.64 22.97 -10.45
C LEU A 427 5.81 22.47 -9.61
N TYR A 428 6.34 21.30 -9.96
CA TYR A 428 7.34 20.57 -9.20
C TYR A 428 8.52 20.34 -10.15
N GLU A 429 9.65 20.97 -9.85
CA GLU A 429 10.86 20.85 -10.66
C GLU A 429 11.29 19.37 -10.72
N GLU A 430 11.55 18.85 -11.93
CA GLU A 430 12.36 17.66 -12.03
C GLU A 430 13.78 18.04 -11.59
N PRO A 431 14.41 17.31 -10.65
CA PRO A 431 15.75 17.66 -10.24
C PRO A 431 16.66 17.72 -11.46
N GLU A 432 17.34 18.86 -11.69
CA GLU A 432 18.40 18.92 -12.68
C GLU A 432 19.45 17.86 -12.30
N ALA A 433 19.90 17.08 -13.28
CA ALA A 433 20.92 16.06 -13.07
C ALA A 433 22.20 16.71 -12.52
N GLY A 434 22.37 16.71 -11.19
CA GLY A 434 23.59 17.18 -10.53
C GLY A 434 23.46 17.97 -9.22
N GLU A 435 22.27 18.34 -8.74
CA GLU A 435 22.15 19.07 -7.46
C GLU A 435 21.51 18.20 -6.36
N VAL A 436 22.35 17.38 -5.71
CA VAL A 436 22.01 16.79 -4.40
C VAL A 436 22.13 17.90 -3.34
N THR A 437 21.05 18.63 -3.10
CA THR A 437 20.96 19.49 -1.91
C THR A 437 20.50 18.65 -0.70
N PRO A 438 21.29 18.53 0.37
CA PRO A 438 20.81 17.94 1.61
C PRO A 438 19.71 18.83 2.22
N PRO A 439 18.72 18.25 2.93
CA PRO A 439 17.69 19.03 3.59
C PRO A 439 18.30 19.98 4.62
N ASN A 440 17.87 21.25 4.57
CA ASN A 440 18.27 22.31 5.49
C ASN A 440 18.07 21.91 6.97
N GLU A 441 19.17 21.90 7.73
CA GLU A 441 19.17 22.04 9.18
C GLU A 441 18.76 23.47 9.57
N GLU A 442 17.49 23.85 9.47
CA GLU A 442 16.99 25.05 10.15
C GLU A 442 15.56 24.85 10.67
N SER A 443 15.42 24.28 11.87
CA SER A 443 14.35 24.68 12.82
C SER A 443 14.68 24.30 14.27
N GLU A 444 15.91 24.53 14.74
CA GLU A 444 16.20 24.63 16.18
C GLU A 444 16.35 26.10 16.60
N ALA A 445 15.24 26.81 16.69
CA ALA A 445 15.16 28.04 17.49
C ALA A 445 13.70 28.42 17.76
N GLY A 446 13.17 28.04 18.92
CA GLY A 446 12.00 28.70 19.50
C GLY A 446 10.97 27.80 20.14
N ALA A 447 11.32 27.09 21.20
CA ALA A 447 10.33 26.52 22.13
C ALA A 447 10.89 26.39 23.56
N ASP A 448 11.46 27.48 24.09
CA ASP A 448 11.68 27.65 25.53
C ASP A 448 10.83 28.85 25.98
N ASP A 449 9.59 28.57 26.40
CA ASP A 449 9.05 29.02 27.68
C ASP A 449 7.54 28.75 27.79
N ALA A 450 7.18 28.23 28.97
CA ALA A 450 5.85 28.11 29.55
C ALA A 450 4.90 27.06 28.93
N MET A 451 4.64 25.99 29.68
CA MET A 451 3.35 25.79 30.37
C MET A 451 3.48 24.65 31.40
N ASN A 452 3.10 24.95 32.64
CA ASN A 452 3.10 24.06 33.80
C ASN A 452 2.25 22.79 33.58
N GLU A 453 2.81 21.63 33.94
CA GLU A 453 2.06 20.39 34.18
C GLU A 453 1.22 20.48 35.46
N PRO A 454 0.01 19.88 35.51
CA PRO A 454 -0.57 19.41 36.76
C PRO A 454 -0.27 17.92 37.00
N GLU A 455 0.08 17.58 38.24
CA GLU A 455 0.39 16.24 38.74
C GLU A 455 -0.68 15.17 38.41
N PRO A 456 -0.27 13.88 38.27
CA PRO A 456 -1.19 12.79 37.95
C PRO A 456 -2.06 12.38 39.15
N GLN A 457 -3.37 12.35 38.95
CA GLN A 457 -4.30 11.71 39.89
C GLN A 457 -4.37 10.21 39.63
N ASN A 458 -4.24 9.43 40.71
CA ASN A 458 -4.30 7.95 40.73
C ASN A 458 -5.54 7.38 40.01
N PRO A 459 -5.42 6.19 39.38
CA PRO A 459 -6.54 5.50 38.75
C PRO A 459 -7.48 4.86 39.80
N PRO A 460 -8.80 4.78 39.55
CA PRO A 460 -9.70 3.98 40.36
C PRO A 460 -9.57 2.48 40.04
N GLN A 461 -9.65 1.67 41.09
CA GLN A 461 -9.61 0.21 41.10
C GLN A 461 -10.81 -0.45 40.38
N GLU A 462 -10.47 -1.53 39.66
CA GLU A 462 -11.21 -2.76 39.28
C GLU A 462 -12.75 -2.85 39.44
N LEU A 463 -13.37 -3.36 38.37
CA LEU A 463 -14.40 -4.42 38.44
C LEU A 463 -14.15 -5.44 37.32
N GLU A 464 -13.73 -6.65 37.71
CA GLU A 464 -13.69 -7.86 36.89
C GLU A 464 -15.11 -8.38 36.62
N GLU A 465 -15.44 -8.73 35.37
CA GLU A 465 -16.24 -9.93 35.03
C GLU A 465 -15.91 -10.39 33.59
N PRO A 466 -15.76 -11.72 33.34
CA PRO A 466 -15.34 -12.25 32.04
C PRO A 466 -16.50 -12.50 31.07
N LEU A 467 -16.39 -11.99 29.84
CA LEU A 467 -17.29 -12.33 28.74
C LEU A 467 -16.76 -13.54 27.97
N THR A 468 -17.42 -14.68 28.13
CA THR A 468 -17.28 -15.90 27.32
C THR A 468 -17.87 -15.69 25.92
N VAL A 469 -17.09 -15.96 24.87
CA VAL A 469 -17.55 -16.03 23.47
C VAL A 469 -17.78 -17.51 23.09
N PRO A 470 -18.90 -17.90 22.46
CA PRO A 470 -19.12 -19.29 22.05
C PRO A 470 -18.34 -19.63 20.77
N VAL A 471 -17.92 -20.89 20.72
CA VAL A 471 -17.11 -21.63 19.73
C VAL A 471 -17.57 -21.46 18.28
#